data_AF-F3YBL9-F1
#
_entry.id   AF-F3YBL9-F1
#
_cell.length_a   1.000
_cell.length_b   1.000
_cell.length_c   1.000
_cell.angle_alpha   90.00
_cell.angle_beta   90.00
_cell.angle_gamma   90.00
#
_symmetry.space_group_name_H-M   'P 1'
#
loop_
_entity.id
_entity.type
_entity.pdbx_description
1 polymer ?
#
loop_
_entity_poly.entity_id
_entity_poly.type
_entity_poly.pdbx_seq_one_letter_code
_entity_poly.pdbx_strand_id
1 'polypeptide(L)'
;MVDINKMIQWMEDRKGKVTYSMENRYGPNSYDCSSAVYYSLIAGGFLPQQNIIGNTESLFNDLEKNGWQQLKASNGYFDTHRGDIFIWGDRGSTAGSAGHTGIFVDNDNIIHCNYGYNGITVNNHDTIWGHNGKPTINIYRYDNGNQPNPPKRRYGYRVDDLKVVNGVWQVRNNYLVPVDFDWTENGIMPEDLDKINPVDGSMHPNQVFKVGDYFAFNPACVLSVDTPVMVSGWQFMKVNLRHTGIIWLSVYSKDHLIYG
;
A
#
# COMPACT_ATOMS: atom_id res chain seq x y z
N MET A 1 16.74 13.80 -5.63
CA MET A 1 15.43 13.32 -5.11
C MET A 1 15.02 12.16 -5.98
N VAL A 2 14.58 11.07 -5.37
CA VAL A 2 14.10 9.88 -6.08
C VAL A 2 12.77 10.15 -6.77
N ASP A 3 12.53 9.54 -7.92
CA ASP A 3 11.38 9.82 -8.77
C ASP A 3 10.96 8.59 -9.59
N ILE A 4 9.83 7.98 -9.21
CA ILE A 4 9.22 6.83 -9.90
C ILE A 4 8.87 7.18 -11.36
N ASN A 5 8.46 8.43 -11.64
CA ASN A 5 8.11 8.84 -12.99
C ASN A 5 9.34 8.87 -13.90
N LYS A 6 10.49 9.35 -13.41
CA LYS A 6 11.75 9.29 -14.17
C LYS A 6 12.25 7.88 -14.40
N MET A 7 12.08 7.00 -13.40
CA MET A 7 12.40 5.57 -13.56
C MET A 7 11.59 4.94 -14.69
N ILE A 8 10.26 5.10 -14.67
CA ILE A 8 9.38 4.55 -15.72
C ILE A 8 9.61 5.28 -17.06
N GLN A 9 9.81 6.60 -17.06
CA GLN A 9 10.07 7.37 -18.29
C GLN A 9 11.32 6.86 -19.01
N TRP A 10 12.37 6.46 -18.28
CA TRP A 10 13.57 5.90 -18.89
C TRP A 10 13.28 4.63 -19.71
N MET A 11 12.38 3.77 -19.20
CA MET A 11 11.92 2.57 -19.90
C MET A 11 11.05 2.94 -21.10
N GLU A 12 10.10 3.86 -20.92
CA GLU A 12 9.19 4.34 -21.97
C GLU A 12 9.94 5.00 -23.14
N ASP A 13 10.98 5.79 -22.87
CA ASP A 13 11.80 6.43 -23.89
C ASP A 13 12.49 5.42 -24.83
N ARG A 14 12.70 4.19 -24.34
CA ARG A 14 13.38 3.08 -25.04
C ARG A 14 12.42 2.01 -25.53
N LYS A 15 11.14 2.07 -25.16
CA LYS A 15 10.11 1.13 -25.60
C LYS A 15 10.08 1.05 -27.13
N GLY A 16 10.25 -0.16 -27.67
CA GLY A 16 10.31 -0.41 -29.12
C GLY A 16 11.52 0.19 -29.87
N LYS A 17 12.54 0.71 -29.17
CA LYS A 17 13.74 1.32 -29.79
C LYS A 17 15.05 0.60 -29.50
N VAL A 18 15.02 -0.39 -28.61
CA VAL A 18 16.17 -1.18 -28.16
C VAL A 18 15.83 -2.66 -28.24
N THR A 19 16.85 -3.51 -28.35
CA THR A 19 16.70 -4.96 -28.42
C THR A 19 17.04 -5.65 -27.09
N TYR A 20 16.61 -6.91 -26.94
CA TYR A 20 16.99 -7.72 -25.80
C TYR A 20 18.35 -8.39 -26.03
N SER A 21 19.27 -8.28 -25.07
CA SER A 21 20.55 -9.00 -25.10
C SER A 21 21.13 -9.19 -23.70
N MET A 22 21.44 -10.43 -23.32
CA MET A 22 22.20 -10.74 -22.10
C MET A 22 23.71 -10.47 -22.26
N GLU A 23 24.22 -10.48 -23.50
CA GLU A 23 25.63 -10.20 -23.80
C GLU A 23 25.89 -8.69 -23.87
N ASN A 24 25.07 -7.97 -24.64
CA ASN A 24 25.19 -6.53 -24.86
C ASN A 24 24.18 -5.78 -24.01
N ARG A 25 24.27 -5.94 -22.69
CA ARG A 25 23.25 -5.47 -21.73
C ARG A 25 23.45 -4.05 -21.19
N TYR A 26 24.49 -3.34 -21.62
CA TYR A 26 24.88 -2.04 -21.05
C TYR A 26 24.50 -0.83 -21.94
N GLY A 27 23.62 -1.05 -22.93
CA GLY A 27 23.20 -0.02 -23.86
C GLY A 27 24.25 0.36 -24.92
N PRO A 28 23.96 1.37 -25.75
CA PRO A 28 22.68 2.09 -25.81
C PRO A 28 21.60 1.33 -26.58
N ASN A 29 21.97 0.35 -27.41
CA ASN A 29 21.06 -0.28 -28.37
C ASN A 29 20.35 -1.52 -27.81
N SER A 30 20.85 -2.09 -26.72
CA SER A 30 20.31 -3.32 -26.13
C SER A 30 20.51 -3.40 -24.64
N TYR A 31 19.60 -4.13 -23.99
CA TYR A 31 19.56 -4.37 -22.55
C TYR A 31 19.02 -5.78 -22.30
N ASP A 32 19.24 -6.34 -21.13
CA ASP A 32 18.44 -7.45 -20.60
C ASP A 32 17.41 -6.96 -19.56
N CYS A 33 16.64 -7.89 -18.99
CA CYS A 33 15.59 -7.56 -18.03
C CYS A 33 16.11 -6.77 -16.83
N SER A 34 17.18 -7.26 -16.19
CA SER A 34 17.72 -6.66 -14.98
C SER A 34 18.54 -5.40 -15.25
N SER A 35 19.36 -5.35 -16.29
CA SER A 35 20.11 -4.14 -16.65
C SER A 35 19.17 -2.98 -16.99
N ALA A 36 18.07 -3.23 -17.71
CA ALA A 36 17.04 -2.22 -17.95
C ALA A 36 16.46 -1.67 -16.64
N VAL A 37 16.15 -2.54 -15.68
CA VAL A 37 15.70 -2.11 -14.34
C VAL A 37 16.79 -1.31 -13.61
N TYR A 38 18.05 -1.76 -13.58
CA TYR A 38 19.16 -1.01 -12.96
C TYR A 38 19.33 0.40 -13.55
N TYR A 39 19.35 0.53 -14.89
CA TYR A 39 19.47 1.85 -15.52
C TYR A 39 18.25 2.74 -15.25
N SER A 40 17.05 2.16 -15.21
CA SER A 40 15.85 2.89 -14.84
C SER A 40 15.90 3.38 -13.38
N LEU A 41 16.38 2.55 -12.45
CA LEU A 41 16.58 2.90 -11.04
C LEU A 41 17.59 4.04 -10.89
N ILE A 42 18.69 4.01 -11.65
CA ILE A 42 19.68 5.09 -11.72
C ILE A 42 19.03 6.38 -12.26
N ALA A 43 18.24 6.29 -13.33
CA ALA A 43 17.55 7.44 -13.92
C ALA A 43 16.51 8.05 -12.97
N GLY A 44 15.83 7.20 -12.18
CA GLY A 44 14.94 7.61 -11.10
C GLY A 44 15.65 8.09 -9.84
N GLY A 45 16.99 8.00 -9.76
CA GLY A 45 17.79 8.42 -8.61
C GLY A 45 17.75 7.46 -7.42
N PHE A 46 17.17 6.27 -7.57
CA PHE A 46 17.10 5.22 -6.54
C PHE A 46 18.43 4.51 -6.33
N LEU A 47 19.31 4.56 -7.34
CA LEU A 47 20.69 4.10 -7.26
C LEU A 47 21.64 5.24 -7.66
N PRO A 48 22.87 5.28 -7.11
CA PRO A 48 23.88 6.26 -7.52
C PRO A 48 24.18 6.18 -9.02
N GLN A 49 24.56 7.30 -9.64
CA GLN A 49 24.90 7.35 -11.08
C GLN A 49 26.04 6.39 -11.47
N GLN A 50 26.94 6.08 -10.53
CA GLN A 50 28.06 5.16 -10.73
C GLN A 50 27.77 3.74 -10.23
N ASN A 51 26.52 3.39 -9.93
CA ASN A 51 26.17 2.05 -9.47
C ASN A 51 26.56 1.01 -10.53
N ILE A 52 27.20 -0.07 -10.09
CA ILE A 52 27.53 -1.20 -10.96
C ILE A 52 26.23 -1.88 -11.39
N ILE A 53 26.11 -2.19 -12.68
CA ILE A 53 24.90 -2.84 -13.22
C ILE A 53 24.95 -4.33 -12.88
N GLY A 54 24.17 -4.73 -11.89
CA GLY A 54 24.04 -6.11 -11.44
C GLY A 54 23.17 -6.96 -12.36
N ASN A 55 22.69 -8.09 -11.86
CA ASN A 55 21.77 -9.01 -12.52
C ASN A 55 20.51 -9.22 -11.66
N THR A 56 19.60 -10.09 -12.10
CA THR A 56 18.35 -10.38 -11.37
C THR A 56 18.59 -10.89 -9.94
N GLU A 57 19.68 -11.64 -9.71
CA GLU A 57 20.02 -12.19 -8.40
C GLU A 57 20.56 -11.12 -7.45
N SER A 58 21.46 -10.25 -7.92
CA SER A 58 21.95 -9.15 -7.10
C SER A 58 20.87 -8.10 -6.83
N LEU A 59 19.88 -7.98 -7.72
CA LEU A 59 18.82 -6.98 -7.63
C LEU A 59 18.03 -7.10 -6.32
N PHE A 60 17.80 -8.31 -5.82
CA PHE A 60 17.17 -8.52 -4.51
C PHE A 60 17.87 -7.72 -3.39
N ASN A 61 19.19 -7.91 -3.25
CA ASN A 61 19.98 -7.25 -2.22
C ASN A 61 20.13 -5.75 -2.47
N ASP A 62 20.27 -5.35 -3.73
CA ASP A 62 20.46 -3.95 -4.09
C ASP A 62 19.18 -3.14 -3.85
N LEU A 63 18.00 -3.70 -4.12
CA LEU A 63 16.72 -3.07 -3.77
C LEU A 63 16.62 -2.87 -2.26
N GLU A 64 16.83 -3.93 -1.47
CA GLU A 64 16.73 -3.88 -0.01
C GLU A 64 17.70 -2.88 0.62
N LYS A 65 18.95 -2.89 0.15
CA LYS A 65 19.99 -1.96 0.61
C LYS A 65 19.65 -0.50 0.30
N ASN A 66 18.86 -0.26 -0.74
CA ASN A 66 18.47 1.08 -1.17
C ASN A 66 17.04 1.45 -0.78
N GLY A 67 16.45 0.83 0.25
CA GLY A 67 15.18 1.26 0.84
C GLY A 67 13.91 0.70 0.19
N TRP A 68 14.05 -0.31 -0.67
CA TRP A 68 12.90 -1.06 -1.17
C TRP A 68 12.56 -2.19 -0.19
N GLN A 69 11.26 -2.45 -0.02
CA GLN A 69 10.77 -3.50 0.84
C GLN A 69 10.00 -4.53 0.01
N GLN A 70 10.27 -5.81 0.30
CA GLN A 70 9.50 -6.89 -0.30
C GLN A 70 8.09 -6.90 0.29
N LEU A 71 7.08 -6.84 -0.58
CA LEU A 71 5.68 -6.98 -0.20
C LEU A 71 5.39 -8.42 0.25
N LYS A 72 4.43 -8.55 1.17
CA LYS A 72 3.87 -9.85 1.54
C LYS A 72 2.57 -10.06 0.77
N ALA A 73 2.43 -11.22 0.16
CA ALA A 73 1.17 -11.60 -0.44
C ALA A 73 0.08 -11.76 0.64
N SER A 74 -1.12 -11.28 0.36
CA SER A 74 -2.32 -11.51 1.15
C SER A 74 -3.24 -12.43 0.37
N ASN A 75 -3.59 -13.59 0.92
CA ASN A 75 -4.41 -14.62 0.25
C ASN A 75 -3.91 -15.02 -1.15
N GLY A 76 -2.58 -15.02 -1.35
CA GLY A 76 -1.97 -15.36 -2.64
C GLY A 76 -1.93 -14.22 -3.66
N TYR A 77 -2.38 -13.01 -3.29
CA TYR A 77 -2.36 -11.82 -4.14
C TYR A 77 -1.39 -10.77 -3.62
N PHE A 78 -0.75 -10.05 -4.54
CA PHE A 78 0.00 -8.84 -4.24
C PHE A 78 -0.84 -7.63 -4.62
N ASP A 79 -0.94 -6.66 -3.70
CA ASP A 79 -1.54 -5.35 -3.99
C ASP A 79 -0.52 -4.49 -4.73
N THR A 80 -0.39 -4.70 -6.04
CA THR A 80 0.61 -4.08 -6.91
C THR A 80 0.20 -2.67 -7.30
N HIS A 81 1.18 -1.76 -7.30
CA HIS A 81 1.01 -0.37 -7.71
C HIS A 81 2.05 0.01 -8.75
N ARG A 82 1.73 1.06 -9.51
CA ARG A 82 2.70 1.72 -10.39
C ARG A 82 3.99 2.05 -9.63
N GLY A 83 5.13 1.62 -10.18
CA GLY A 83 6.46 1.81 -9.63
C GLY A 83 7.00 0.63 -8.84
N ASP A 84 6.16 -0.36 -8.51
CA ASP A 84 6.65 -1.60 -7.92
C ASP A 84 7.54 -2.37 -8.89
N ILE A 85 8.55 -3.04 -8.35
CA ILE A 85 9.46 -3.89 -9.11
C ILE A 85 9.12 -5.34 -8.83
N PHE A 86 8.89 -6.13 -9.86
CA PHE A 86 8.74 -7.58 -9.71
C PHE A 86 10.07 -8.27 -9.99
N ILE A 87 10.31 -9.38 -9.30
CA ILE A 87 11.36 -10.35 -9.60
C ILE A 87 10.72 -11.74 -9.62
N TRP A 88 10.79 -12.40 -10.76
CA TRP A 88 10.39 -13.78 -10.94
C TRP A 88 11.55 -14.73 -10.64
N GLY A 89 11.25 -15.76 -9.85
CA GLY A 89 12.18 -16.80 -9.42
C GLY A 89 12.56 -16.70 -7.94
N ASP A 90 13.12 -17.80 -7.41
CA ASP A 90 13.54 -17.86 -6.01
C ASP A 90 14.96 -17.28 -5.85
N ARG A 91 15.17 -16.50 -4.78
CA ARG A 91 16.50 -16.00 -4.42
C ARG A 91 17.49 -17.18 -4.33
N GLY A 92 18.67 -16.99 -4.89
CA GLY A 92 19.71 -18.01 -5.06
C GLY A 92 19.61 -18.77 -6.39
N SER A 93 18.52 -18.59 -7.14
CA SER A 93 18.23 -19.35 -8.37
C SER A 93 17.82 -18.47 -9.56
N THR A 94 18.04 -17.15 -9.51
CA THR A 94 17.58 -16.21 -10.56
C THR A 94 18.67 -15.75 -11.53
N ALA A 95 19.88 -16.33 -11.45
CA ALA A 95 20.99 -15.96 -12.30
C ALA A 95 20.79 -16.40 -13.78
N GLY A 96 21.40 -15.66 -14.70
CA GLY A 96 21.31 -15.94 -16.14
C GLY A 96 19.87 -15.86 -16.66
N SER A 97 19.41 -16.90 -17.34
CA SER A 97 18.06 -17.00 -17.92
C SER A 97 16.99 -17.47 -16.94
N ALA A 98 17.36 -17.81 -15.69
CA ALA A 98 16.43 -18.41 -14.72
C ALA A 98 15.53 -17.38 -14.01
N GLY A 99 15.88 -16.10 -14.06
CA GLY A 99 15.11 -15.01 -13.47
C GLY A 99 14.60 -14.01 -14.49
N HIS A 100 13.57 -13.26 -14.12
CA HIS A 100 13.04 -12.15 -14.93
C HIS A 100 12.54 -11.00 -14.04
N THR A 101 12.62 -9.77 -14.51
CA THR A 101 12.26 -8.58 -13.72
C THR A 101 11.77 -7.43 -14.61
N GLY A 102 11.07 -6.48 -13.99
CA GLY A 102 10.50 -5.31 -14.62
C GLY A 102 9.74 -4.47 -13.60
N ILE A 103 8.98 -3.49 -14.10
CA ILE A 103 8.34 -2.45 -13.28
C ILE A 103 6.85 -2.43 -13.60
N PHE A 104 6.00 -2.40 -12.58
CA PHE A 104 4.57 -2.13 -12.75
C PHE A 104 4.35 -0.68 -13.21
N VAL A 105 3.60 -0.48 -14.29
CA VAL A 105 3.19 0.86 -14.78
C VAL A 105 1.79 1.25 -14.32
N ASP A 106 1.02 0.28 -13.84
CA ASP A 106 -0.24 0.38 -13.12
C ASP A 106 -0.41 -0.90 -12.30
N ASN A 107 -1.62 -1.23 -11.85
CA ASN A 107 -1.85 -2.40 -11.00
C ASN A 107 -1.66 -3.74 -11.75
N ASP A 108 -1.85 -3.77 -13.07
CA ASP A 108 -1.93 -5.00 -13.85
C ASP A 108 -0.86 -5.11 -14.93
N ASN A 109 -0.30 -3.99 -15.38
CA ASN A 109 0.63 -3.92 -16.50
C ASN A 109 2.05 -3.65 -16.05
N ILE A 110 3.00 -4.28 -16.72
CA ILE A 110 4.44 -4.16 -16.48
C ILE A 110 5.16 -3.63 -17.71
N ILE A 111 6.18 -2.80 -17.48
CA ILE A 111 7.20 -2.44 -18.46
C ILE A 111 8.49 -3.20 -18.17
N HIS A 112 9.01 -3.90 -19.16
CA HIS A 112 10.16 -4.78 -18.98
C HIS A 112 10.92 -5.01 -20.30
N CYS A 113 12.24 -5.15 -20.22
CA CYS A 113 13.05 -5.63 -21.35
C CYS A 113 12.99 -7.16 -21.37
N ASN A 114 12.55 -7.76 -22.48
CA ASN A 114 12.32 -9.20 -22.53
C ASN A 114 12.65 -9.83 -23.88
N TYR A 115 12.99 -11.12 -23.81
CA TYR A 115 13.36 -11.92 -24.97
C TYR A 115 12.19 -12.11 -25.94
N GLY A 116 10.98 -12.41 -25.42
CA GLY A 116 9.82 -12.77 -26.23
C GLY A 116 9.39 -11.68 -27.22
N TYR A 117 9.58 -10.41 -26.87
CA TYR A 117 9.29 -9.25 -27.73
C TYR A 117 10.55 -8.54 -28.24
N ASN A 118 11.74 -9.11 -27.99
CA ASN A 118 13.04 -8.57 -28.38
C ASN A 118 13.22 -7.08 -28.06
N GLY A 119 13.00 -6.70 -26.81
CA GLY A 119 13.19 -5.31 -26.37
C GLY A 119 12.33 -4.93 -25.18
N ILE A 120 12.15 -3.63 -24.98
CA ILE A 120 11.27 -3.08 -23.93
C ILE A 120 9.84 -2.98 -24.46
N THR A 121 8.91 -3.61 -23.76
CA THR A 121 7.47 -3.59 -24.03
C THR A 121 6.66 -3.37 -22.75
N VAL A 122 5.40 -2.96 -22.92
CA VAL A 122 4.38 -2.96 -21.86
C VAL A 122 3.43 -4.12 -22.11
N ASN A 123 3.23 -4.96 -21.11
CA ASN A 123 2.35 -6.13 -21.20
C ASN A 123 1.60 -6.33 -19.88
N ASN A 124 0.45 -6.99 -19.92
CA ASN A 124 -0.23 -7.42 -18.71
C ASN A 124 0.63 -8.47 -17.97
N HIS A 125 0.85 -8.26 -16.67
CA HIS A 125 1.72 -9.09 -15.83
C HIS A 125 1.29 -10.55 -15.84
N ASP A 126 0.02 -10.83 -15.50
CA ASP A 126 -0.48 -12.20 -15.33
C ASP A 126 -0.45 -13.00 -16.63
N THR A 127 -0.66 -12.33 -17.76
CA THR A 127 -0.52 -12.93 -19.09
C THR A 127 0.92 -13.40 -19.34
N ILE A 128 1.91 -12.52 -19.15
CA ILE A 128 3.31 -12.88 -19.38
C ILE A 128 3.80 -13.87 -18.33
N TRP A 129 3.38 -13.72 -17.07
CA TRP A 129 3.69 -14.63 -15.98
C TRP A 129 3.18 -16.05 -16.27
N GLY A 130 1.95 -16.16 -16.78
CA GLY A 130 1.38 -17.42 -17.26
C GLY A 130 2.19 -18.07 -18.38
N HIS A 131 2.61 -17.30 -19.38
CA HIS A 131 3.46 -17.78 -20.48
C HIS A 131 4.85 -18.25 -20.02
N ASN A 132 5.35 -17.75 -18.89
CA ASN A 132 6.65 -18.13 -18.33
C ASN A 132 6.54 -19.29 -17.31
N GLY A 133 5.40 -19.98 -17.26
CA GLY A 133 5.23 -21.15 -16.39
C GLY A 133 4.95 -20.80 -14.93
N LYS A 134 4.51 -19.56 -14.65
CA LYS A 134 4.13 -19.07 -13.32
C LYS A 134 5.24 -19.21 -12.26
N PRO A 135 6.45 -18.68 -12.50
CA PRO A 135 7.54 -18.70 -11.52
C PRO A 135 7.15 -17.99 -10.21
N THR A 136 7.85 -18.26 -9.11
CA THR A 136 7.66 -17.53 -7.85
C THR A 136 7.73 -16.02 -8.09
N ILE A 137 6.80 -15.26 -7.52
CA ILE A 137 6.75 -13.80 -7.66
C ILE A 137 7.26 -13.14 -6.37
N ASN A 138 8.20 -12.22 -6.51
CA ASN A 138 8.62 -11.31 -5.46
C ASN A 138 8.33 -9.89 -5.90
N ILE A 139 7.58 -9.11 -5.12
CA ILE A 139 7.28 -7.71 -5.42
C ILE A 139 8.00 -6.82 -4.42
N TYR A 140 8.68 -5.80 -4.92
CA TYR A 140 9.38 -4.79 -4.13
C TYR A 140 8.72 -3.43 -4.36
N ARG A 141 8.42 -2.75 -3.25
CA ARG A 141 7.93 -1.37 -3.25
C ARG A 141 8.96 -0.48 -2.61
N TYR A 142 9.24 0.66 -3.24
CA TYR A 142 10.12 1.64 -2.63
C TYR A 142 9.43 2.28 -1.44
N ASP A 143 9.98 2.07 -0.25
CA ASP A 143 9.58 2.83 0.92
C ASP A 143 10.45 4.09 0.91
N ASN A 144 9.88 5.18 0.40
CA ASN A 144 10.51 6.48 0.42
C ASN A 144 10.65 6.84 1.89
N GLY A 145 11.81 6.61 2.51
CA GLY A 145 12.00 6.77 3.96
C GLY A 145 11.69 8.20 4.45
N ASN A 146 10.39 8.53 4.60
CA ASN A 146 9.73 9.85 4.67
C ASN A 146 8.90 10.32 3.44
N GLN A 147 8.12 9.44 2.81
CA GLN A 147 6.76 9.78 2.43
C GLN A 147 5.82 8.73 3.01
N PRO A 148 4.87 9.12 3.89
CA PRO A 148 3.83 8.19 4.26
C PRO A 148 3.17 7.73 2.96
N ASN A 149 2.87 6.44 2.81
CA ASN A 149 1.68 6.03 2.05
C ASN A 149 0.63 7.12 2.34
N PRO A 150 -0.09 7.70 1.35
CA PRO A 150 -1.16 8.63 1.68
C PRO A 150 -1.93 7.96 2.81
N PRO A 151 -1.97 8.57 4.01
CA PRO A 151 -2.36 7.85 5.22
C PRO A 151 -3.67 7.18 4.86
N LYS A 152 -3.74 5.84 5.00
CA LYS A 152 -4.91 5.06 4.58
C LYS A 152 -6.11 5.88 5.03
N ARG A 153 -6.93 6.32 4.06
CA ARG A 153 -7.92 7.36 4.34
C ARG A 153 -8.75 6.87 5.52
N ARG A 154 -8.76 7.64 6.60
CA ARG A 154 -9.53 7.26 7.79
C ARG A 154 -11.00 7.28 7.45
N TYR A 155 -11.74 6.27 7.92
CA TYR A 155 -13.14 6.13 7.60
C TYR A 155 -13.96 7.20 8.30
N GLY A 156 -14.89 7.80 7.56
CA GLY A 156 -15.79 8.82 8.07
C GLY A 156 -17.07 8.22 8.62
N TYR A 157 -17.21 8.20 9.94
CA TYR A 157 -18.43 7.88 10.64
C TYR A 157 -19.28 9.13 10.86
N ARG A 158 -20.59 8.99 10.77
CA ARG A 158 -21.52 10.09 11.01
C ARG A 158 -21.77 10.27 12.51
N VAL A 159 -21.84 11.51 12.96
CA VAL A 159 -22.42 11.87 14.26
C VAL A 159 -23.93 11.77 14.14
N ASP A 160 -24.52 10.67 14.58
CA ASP A 160 -25.97 10.44 14.51
C ASP A 160 -26.71 11.05 15.70
N ASP A 161 -26.06 11.13 16.87
CA ASP A 161 -26.58 11.83 18.05
C ASP A 161 -25.42 12.36 18.93
N LEU A 162 -25.70 13.39 19.73
CA LEU A 162 -24.77 14.02 20.66
C LEU A 162 -25.47 14.28 22.00
N LYS A 163 -24.87 13.81 23.09
CA LYS A 163 -25.47 13.96 24.42
C LYS A 163 -24.40 14.16 25.50
N VAL A 164 -24.74 14.94 26.52
CA VAL A 164 -23.97 14.97 27.77
C VAL A 164 -24.41 13.83 28.66
N VAL A 165 -23.48 12.95 29.01
CA VAL A 165 -23.70 11.78 29.87
C VAL A 165 -22.65 11.82 30.97
N ASN A 166 -23.11 11.84 32.23
CA ASN A 166 -22.25 11.99 33.41
C ASN A 166 -21.29 13.20 33.34
N GLY A 167 -21.75 14.31 32.75
CA GLY A 167 -20.98 15.55 32.62
C GLY A 167 -20.00 15.60 31.45
N VAL A 168 -19.93 14.54 30.63
CA VAL A 168 -19.04 14.48 29.46
C VAL A 168 -19.86 14.38 28.18
N TRP A 169 -19.44 15.12 27.14
CA TRP A 169 -20.05 14.98 25.82
C TRP A 169 -19.71 13.62 25.22
N GLN A 170 -20.69 12.99 24.59
CA GLN A 170 -20.52 11.74 23.88
C GLN A 170 -21.21 11.80 22.53
N VAL A 171 -20.62 11.10 21.56
CA VAL A 171 -21.08 10.89 20.20
C VAL A 171 -21.68 9.50 20.09
N ARG A 172 -22.81 9.40 19.40
CA ARG A 172 -23.38 8.15 18.92
C ARG A 172 -23.18 8.02 17.42
N ASN A 173 -22.88 6.81 16.98
CA ASN A 173 -22.92 6.42 15.57
C ASN A 173 -23.73 5.11 15.44
N ASN A 174 -24.75 5.13 14.59
CA ASN A 174 -25.67 4.00 14.40
C ASN A 174 -25.04 2.86 13.60
N TYR A 175 -24.01 3.13 12.79
CA TYR A 175 -23.31 2.07 12.06
C TYR A 175 -22.44 1.22 12.99
N LEU A 176 -21.74 1.85 13.92
CA LEU A 176 -20.90 1.19 14.92
C LEU A 176 -21.73 0.53 16.03
N VAL A 177 -22.99 0.91 16.20
CA VAL A 177 -23.88 0.32 17.22
C VAL A 177 -25.29 0.19 16.64
N PRO A 178 -25.51 -0.82 15.78
CA PRO A 178 -26.75 -0.96 15.03
C PRO A 178 -27.93 -1.44 15.89
N VAL A 179 -27.66 -2.01 17.06
CA VAL A 179 -28.62 -2.58 17.99
C VAL A 179 -28.21 -2.27 19.42
N ASP A 180 -29.19 -2.23 20.33
CA ASP A 180 -28.97 -2.24 21.79
C ASP A 180 -28.01 -1.12 22.29
N PHE A 181 -28.05 0.07 21.69
CA PHE A 181 -27.19 1.19 22.08
C PHE A 181 -27.43 1.65 23.51
N ASP A 182 -26.36 1.72 24.30
CA ASP A 182 -26.30 2.35 25.62
C ASP A 182 -25.18 3.40 25.66
N TRP A 183 -25.47 4.57 26.24
CA TRP A 183 -24.50 5.66 26.29
C TRP A 183 -23.27 5.33 27.15
N THR A 184 -23.45 4.58 28.24
CA THR A 184 -22.34 4.22 29.14
C THR A 184 -21.47 3.11 28.58
N GLU A 185 -21.99 2.29 27.67
CA GLU A 185 -21.25 1.18 27.05
C GLU A 185 -20.75 1.46 25.64
N ASN A 186 -21.33 2.43 24.93
CA ASN A 186 -21.04 2.66 23.51
C ASN A 186 -20.79 4.13 23.15
N GLY A 187 -21.14 5.08 24.01
CA GLY A 187 -20.97 6.50 23.72
C GLY A 187 -19.51 6.89 23.66
N ILE A 188 -19.12 7.62 22.61
CA ILE A 188 -17.72 7.94 22.31
C ILE A 188 -17.41 9.39 22.67
N MET A 189 -16.39 9.64 23.49
CA MET A 189 -15.97 10.99 23.81
C MET A 189 -15.35 11.69 22.57
N PRO A 190 -15.76 12.93 22.25
CA PRO A 190 -15.18 13.72 21.16
C PRO A 190 -13.65 13.80 21.15
N GLU A 191 -13.01 13.74 22.32
CA GLU A 191 -11.56 13.82 22.50
C GLU A 191 -10.79 12.64 21.86
N ASP A 192 -11.46 11.53 21.56
CA ASP A 192 -10.87 10.41 20.83
C ASP A 192 -11.04 10.52 19.29
N LEU A 193 -11.69 11.58 18.81
CA LEU A 193 -12.17 11.72 17.43
C LEU A 193 -11.63 12.98 16.76
N ASP A 194 -11.41 12.89 15.45
CA ASP A 194 -11.16 14.06 14.60
C ASP A 194 -12.39 14.32 13.73
N LYS A 195 -12.92 15.54 13.76
CA LYS A 195 -13.93 15.98 12.80
C LYS A 195 -13.30 16.11 11.43
N ILE A 196 -13.91 15.48 10.41
CA ILE A 196 -13.38 15.43 9.05
C ILE A 196 -14.41 15.83 8.00
N ASN A 197 -13.93 16.23 6.83
CA ASN A 197 -14.75 16.33 5.63
C ASN A 197 -14.99 14.92 5.05
N PRO A 198 -16.25 14.47 4.90
CA PRO A 198 -16.55 13.14 4.39
C PRO A 198 -16.24 12.95 2.89
N VAL A 199 -16.00 14.03 2.14
CA VAL A 199 -15.66 13.95 0.71
C VAL A 199 -14.21 13.52 0.52
N ASP A 200 -13.29 14.16 1.23
CA ASP A 200 -11.84 14.01 1.02
C ASP A 200 -11.09 13.42 2.23
N GLY A 201 -11.73 13.30 3.40
CA GLY A 201 -11.12 12.80 4.64
C GLY A 201 -10.22 13.81 5.35
N SER A 202 -10.16 15.06 4.88
CA SER A 202 -9.38 16.14 5.50
C SER A 202 -9.95 16.56 6.86
N MET A 203 -9.09 17.01 7.79
CA MET A 203 -9.56 17.54 9.08
C MET A 203 -10.35 18.83 8.88
N HIS A 204 -11.48 18.94 9.56
CA HIS A 204 -12.26 20.17 9.59
C HIS A 204 -11.57 21.20 10.52
N PRO A 205 -11.47 22.48 10.15
CA PRO A 205 -10.77 23.49 10.97
C PRO A 205 -11.44 23.74 12.34
N ASN A 206 -12.75 23.54 12.42
CA ASN A 206 -13.49 23.57 13.67
C ASN A 206 -13.75 22.14 14.15
N GLN A 207 -13.21 21.78 15.32
CA GLN A 207 -13.33 20.46 15.95
C GLN A 207 -14.51 20.35 16.94
N VAL A 208 -15.39 21.36 17.00
CA VAL A 208 -16.66 21.25 17.73
C VAL A 208 -17.66 20.45 16.89
N PHE A 209 -18.12 19.32 17.44
CA PHE A 209 -19.08 18.42 16.80
C PHE A 209 -20.53 18.90 16.92
N LYS A 210 -21.32 18.59 15.90
CA LYS A 210 -22.77 18.72 15.80
C LYS A 210 -23.35 17.46 15.17
N VAL A 211 -24.62 17.19 15.43
CA VAL A 211 -25.35 16.10 14.74
C VAL A 211 -25.29 16.32 13.24
N GLY A 212 -24.94 15.28 12.49
CA GLY A 212 -24.75 15.31 11.04
C GLY A 212 -23.31 15.55 10.58
N ASP A 213 -22.40 15.96 11.46
CA ASP A 213 -20.97 16.00 11.14
C ASP A 213 -20.41 14.60 10.90
N TYR A 214 -19.21 14.54 10.31
CA TYR A 214 -18.46 13.30 10.15
C TYR A 214 -17.18 13.33 10.98
N PHE A 215 -16.82 12.18 11.51
CA PHE A 215 -15.63 11.98 12.34
C PHE A 215 -14.85 10.76 11.88
N ALA A 216 -13.55 10.79 12.13
CA ALA A 216 -12.68 9.63 12.08
C ALA A 216 -12.09 9.39 13.47
N PHE A 217 -11.83 8.13 13.83
CA PHE A 217 -11.07 7.86 15.05
C PHE A 217 -9.65 8.42 14.92
N ASN A 218 -9.17 9.08 15.98
CA ASN A 218 -7.77 9.45 16.09
C ASN A 218 -6.96 8.17 16.38
N PRO A 219 -6.05 7.73 15.49
CA PRO A 219 -5.30 6.49 15.69
C PRO A 219 -4.49 6.46 16.99
N ALA A 220 -4.05 7.62 17.49
CA ALA A 220 -3.31 7.74 18.75
C ALA A 220 -4.18 7.55 20.00
N CYS A 221 -5.51 7.61 19.81
CA CYS A 221 -6.51 7.42 20.85
C CYS A 221 -7.08 5.99 20.85
N VAL A 222 -6.91 5.20 19.78
CA VAL A 222 -7.32 3.79 19.76
C VAL A 222 -6.22 2.91 20.37
N LEU A 223 -6.40 2.47 21.61
CA LEU A 223 -5.39 1.70 22.36
C LEU A 223 -5.43 0.22 21.97
N SER A 224 -6.60 -0.42 22.05
CA SER A 224 -6.81 -1.83 21.65
C SER A 224 -8.20 -2.09 21.09
N VAL A 225 -8.33 -3.17 20.32
CA VAL A 225 -9.60 -3.76 19.89
C VAL A 225 -9.50 -5.26 20.16
N ASP A 226 -10.29 -5.75 21.12
CA ASP A 226 -10.16 -7.10 21.67
C ASP A 226 -11.10 -8.10 20.98
N THR A 227 -11.20 -9.33 21.52
CA THR A 227 -11.92 -10.44 20.89
C THR A 227 -13.42 -10.18 20.71
N PRO A 228 -14.01 -10.72 19.63
CA PRO A 228 -15.40 -10.49 19.27
C PRO A 228 -16.39 -11.21 20.20
N VAL A 229 -17.57 -10.62 20.36
CA VAL A 229 -18.77 -11.20 20.99
C VAL A 229 -19.96 -10.97 20.07
N MET A 230 -20.86 -11.94 19.98
CA MET A 230 -22.10 -11.82 19.20
C MET A 230 -23.25 -11.33 20.07
N VAL A 231 -23.91 -10.25 19.67
CA VAL A 231 -25.09 -9.68 20.34
C VAL A 231 -26.14 -9.39 19.27
N SER A 232 -27.34 -9.97 19.41
CA SER A 232 -28.48 -9.69 18.52
C SER A 232 -28.15 -9.83 17.01
N GLY A 233 -27.27 -10.78 16.65
CA GLY A 233 -26.84 -11.04 15.27
C GLY A 233 -25.67 -10.18 14.77
N TRP A 234 -25.17 -9.26 15.59
CA TRP A 234 -24.04 -8.39 15.27
C TRP A 234 -22.80 -8.78 16.06
N GLN A 235 -21.63 -8.64 15.42
CA GLN A 235 -20.35 -8.79 16.10
C GLN A 235 -19.98 -7.47 16.77
N PHE A 236 -19.71 -7.51 18.07
CA PHE A 236 -19.15 -6.40 18.85
C PHE A 236 -17.77 -6.76 19.37
N MET A 237 -16.87 -5.78 19.42
CA MET A 237 -15.55 -5.90 20.05
C MET A 237 -15.43 -4.84 21.14
N LYS A 238 -14.70 -5.17 22.21
CA LYS A 238 -14.27 -4.16 23.18
C LYS A 238 -13.19 -3.29 22.55
N VAL A 239 -13.47 -2.00 22.44
CA VAL A 239 -12.55 -0.98 21.97
C VAL A 239 -12.11 -0.17 23.17
N ASN A 240 -10.81 -0.15 23.44
CA ASN A 240 -10.23 0.68 24.48
C ASN A 240 -9.72 1.98 23.85
N LEU A 241 -10.36 3.10 24.19
CA LEU A 241 -9.99 4.43 23.75
C LEU A 241 -9.33 5.22 24.89
N ARG A 242 -8.43 6.13 24.53
CA ARG A 242 -7.63 6.91 25.47
C ARG A 242 -8.47 7.74 26.44
N HIS A 243 -9.52 8.39 25.96
CA HIS A 243 -10.36 9.28 26.77
C HIS A 243 -11.68 8.62 27.18
N THR A 244 -12.34 7.93 26.25
CA THR A 244 -13.61 7.23 26.50
C THR A 244 -13.44 6.04 27.44
N GLY A 245 -12.29 5.35 27.37
CA GLY A 245 -12.08 4.06 28.02
C GLY A 245 -12.63 2.90 27.18
N ILE A 246 -13.05 1.82 27.85
CA ILE A 246 -13.50 0.59 27.18
C ILE A 246 -14.98 0.70 26.84
N ILE A 247 -15.30 0.59 25.56
CA ILE A 247 -16.67 0.58 25.02
C ILE A 247 -16.86 -0.58 24.04
N TRP A 248 -18.09 -0.92 23.73
CA TRP A 248 -18.44 -1.91 22.72
C TRP A 248 -18.79 -1.24 21.40
N LEU A 249 -18.12 -1.64 20.31
CA LEU A 249 -18.44 -1.18 18.96
C LEU A 249 -18.50 -2.39 18.02
N SER A 250 -19.39 -2.32 17.03
CA SER A 250 -19.52 -3.32 15.98
C SER A 250 -18.42 -3.11 14.94
N VAL A 251 -17.31 -3.82 15.15
CA VAL A 251 -16.13 -3.79 14.29
C VAL A 251 -15.50 -5.17 14.17
N TYR A 252 -14.59 -5.33 13.20
CA TYR A 252 -13.87 -6.58 12.94
C TYR A 252 -12.40 -6.54 13.35
N SER A 253 -11.81 -5.35 13.45
CA SER A 253 -10.43 -5.13 13.83
C SER A 253 -10.17 -3.67 14.15
N LYS A 254 -8.97 -3.37 14.68
CA LYS A 254 -8.47 -2.00 14.82
C LYS A 254 -8.40 -1.27 13.47
N ASP A 255 -8.02 -1.97 12.40
CA ASP A 255 -7.94 -1.37 11.06
C ASP A 255 -9.32 -1.08 10.48
N HIS A 256 -10.32 -1.94 10.71
CA HIS A 256 -11.71 -1.67 10.31
C HIS A 256 -12.26 -0.42 11.02
N LEU A 257 -11.95 -0.26 12.32
CA LEU A 257 -12.37 0.91 13.09
C LEU A 257 -11.74 2.22 12.58
N ILE A 258 -10.47 2.20 12.18
CA ILE A 258 -9.76 3.43 11.81
C ILE A 258 -9.99 3.75 10.32
N TYR A 259 -10.10 2.72 9.47
CA TYR A 259 -9.98 2.87 8.03
C TYR A 259 -11.12 2.29 7.20
N GLY A 260 -12.10 1.63 7.82
CA GLY A 260 -13.14 0.89 7.10
C GLY A 260 -12.61 -0.46 6.67
#